data_AF-A0A1I0KTW3-F1
#
_entry.id   AF-A0A1I0KTW3-F1
#
_cell.length_a   1.000
_cell.length_b   1.000
_cell.length_c   1.000
_cell.angle_alpha   90.00
_cell.angle_beta   90.00
_cell.angle_gamma   90.00
#
_symmetry.space_group_name_H-M   'P 1'
#
loop_
_entity.id
_entity.type
_entity.pdbx_description
1 polymer ?
#
loop_
_entity_poly.entity_id
_entity_poly.type
_entity_poly.pdbx_seq_one_letter_code
_entity_poly.pdbx_strand_id
1 'polypeptide(L)'
;MLYVYGPLLPIRILEEIEVWKARETEHSVTLKSLSPPLEERYIRLLDDWTAVFAATGQAARELLDASFATDGNGVAVHPAETELLLQTACAQSQEFVRQLQALADTRSAAGGEPQAAELFRRLIQGSQGYLAALGELGTPGRLTGWAASMVPLAQPVPAFAAGQPPGTAFAAPPAAEAQQRLEAPRAEPQTAESREPAAVPIGGHTLPPLPYAYNALEPYIDEKTMKIHHDKHHKSYVDGLNTAELKLAAARKSGDFDLVKHWERELAFNGAGHYLHTIFWNVMSPHGGGRPTGALMDAIESSFGSYDAFKAQFSEAANKVEGGGWAILVWSPRSRRLEILTAEKHQDLSQWDVVPLLPLDVWEHAYYLKHQNNRADYIKDWWKVVNWPYVSQRYESARKLVWEPY
;
A
#
# COMPACT_ATOMS: atom_id res chain seq x y z
N MET A 1 -13.63 -2.53 15.21
CA MET A 1 -12.45 -1.63 15.19
C MET A 1 -12.76 -0.17 14.83
N LEU A 2 -14.03 0.25 14.64
CA LEU A 2 -14.37 1.61 14.17
C LEU A 2 -14.55 2.67 15.28
N TYR A 3 -14.45 2.28 16.55
CA TYR A 3 -14.81 3.12 17.70
C TYR A 3 -13.66 3.97 18.29
N VAL A 4 -12.50 4.08 17.62
CA VAL A 4 -11.25 4.63 18.22
C VAL A 4 -10.75 5.92 17.54
N TYR A 5 -11.62 6.68 16.87
CA TYR A 5 -11.16 7.81 16.03
C TYR A 5 -11.39 9.20 16.61
N GLY A 6 -12.09 9.35 17.74
CA GLY A 6 -12.36 10.67 18.33
C GLY A 6 -12.95 11.62 17.27
N PRO A 7 -12.84 12.96 17.40
CA PRO A 7 -13.54 13.96 16.58
C PRO A 7 -13.35 13.84 15.05
N LEU A 8 -12.36 13.08 14.58
CA LEU A 8 -12.03 12.90 13.16
C LEU A 8 -12.73 11.70 12.49
N LEU A 9 -13.69 11.06 13.18
CA LEU A 9 -14.49 9.96 12.61
C LEU A 9 -15.09 10.30 11.22
N PRO A 10 -15.61 11.51 10.95
CA PRO A 10 -16.14 11.84 9.62
C PRO A 10 -15.09 11.72 8.50
N ILE A 11 -13.87 12.19 8.72
CA ILE A 11 -12.79 12.10 7.73
C ILE A 11 -12.45 10.63 7.46
N ARG A 12 -12.41 9.81 8.51
CA ARG A 12 -12.17 8.37 8.35
C ARG A 12 -13.26 7.69 7.51
N ILE A 13 -14.51 8.09 7.70
CA ILE A 13 -15.62 7.58 6.91
C ILE A 13 -15.46 7.98 5.43
N LEU A 14 -15.05 9.22 5.13
CA LEU A 14 -14.80 9.67 3.77
C LEU A 14 -13.67 8.87 3.09
N GLU A 15 -12.57 8.61 3.80
CA GLU A 15 -11.48 7.74 3.28
C GLU A 15 -11.99 6.35 2.92
N GLU A 16 -12.79 5.74 3.80
CA GLU A 16 -13.32 4.40 3.57
C GLU A 16 -14.32 4.38 2.40
N ILE A 17 -15.13 5.42 2.23
CA ILE A 17 -16.01 5.58 1.08
C ILE A 17 -15.19 5.66 -0.21
N GLU A 18 -14.13 6.49 -0.25
CA GLU A 18 -13.26 6.62 -1.43
C GLU A 18 -12.65 5.26 -1.82
N VAL A 19 -12.01 4.59 -0.87
CA VAL A 19 -11.36 3.29 -1.08
C VAL A 19 -12.37 2.24 -1.52
N TRP A 20 -13.55 2.21 -0.91
CA TRP A 20 -14.55 1.20 -1.23
C TRP A 20 -15.17 1.40 -2.61
N LYS A 21 -15.48 2.64 -3.00
CA LYS A 21 -16.04 2.93 -4.32
C LYS A 21 -15.06 2.62 -5.45
N ALA A 22 -13.75 2.78 -5.21
CA ALA A 22 -12.72 2.31 -6.12
C ALA A 22 -12.76 0.78 -6.30
N ARG A 23 -12.90 0.00 -5.21
CA ARG A 23 -13.03 -1.46 -5.29
C ARG A 23 -14.29 -1.92 -6.03
N GLU A 24 -15.44 -1.30 -5.78
CA GLU A 24 -16.67 -1.64 -6.51
C GLU A 24 -16.56 -1.33 -8.02
N THR A 25 -15.76 -0.33 -8.38
CA THR A 25 -15.40 -0.05 -9.78
C THR A 25 -14.57 -1.20 -10.38
N GLU A 26 -13.57 -1.69 -9.65
CA GLU A 26 -12.75 -2.85 -10.06
C GLU A 26 -13.59 -4.13 -10.20
N HIS A 27 -14.57 -4.33 -9.30
CA HIS A 27 -15.51 -5.44 -9.38
C HIS A 27 -16.30 -5.41 -10.70
N SER A 28 -16.82 -4.24 -11.09
CA SER A 28 -17.53 -4.04 -12.36
C SER A 28 -16.66 -4.36 -13.58
N VAL A 29 -15.38 -3.97 -13.56
CA VAL A 29 -14.42 -4.32 -14.62
C VAL A 29 -14.20 -5.84 -14.68
N THR A 30 -14.02 -6.47 -13.52
CA THR A 30 -13.79 -7.92 -13.42
C THR A 30 -14.98 -8.71 -13.96
N LEU A 31 -16.20 -8.32 -13.61
CA LEU A 31 -17.43 -8.98 -14.09
C LEU A 31 -17.62 -8.87 -15.61
N LYS A 32 -17.23 -7.75 -16.23
CA LYS A 32 -17.28 -7.59 -17.70
C LYS A 32 -16.32 -8.52 -18.44
N SER A 33 -15.28 -9.03 -17.76
CA SER A 33 -14.27 -9.93 -18.34
C SER A 33 -14.62 -11.41 -18.27
N LEU A 34 -15.80 -11.76 -17.73
CA LEU A 34 -16.25 -13.14 -17.58
C LEU A 34 -16.32 -13.91 -18.92
N SER A 35 -16.07 -15.22 -18.85
CA SER A 35 -16.30 -16.15 -19.94
C SER A 35 -17.33 -17.22 -19.53
N PRO A 36 -18.40 -17.46 -20.31
CA PRO A 36 -18.85 -16.65 -21.44
C PRO A 36 -19.22 -15.22 -21.03
N PRO A 37 -19.12 -14.23 -21.94
CA PRO A 37 -19.37 -12.83 -21.63
C PRO A 37 -20.80 -12.60 -21.12
N LEU A 38 -20.96 -11.52 -20.35
CA LEU A 38 -22.28 -11.05 -19.96
C LEU A 38 -23.02 -10.51 -21.19
N GLU A 39 -24.35 -10.59 -21.17
CA GLU A 39 -25.16 -9.93 -22.19
C GLU A 39 -24.93 -8.41 -22.15
N GLU A 40 -24.99 -7.77 -23.31
CA GLU A 40 -24.74 -6.34 -23.51
C GLU A 40 -25.49 -5.43 -22.51
N ARG A 41 -26.74 -5.78 -22.17
CA ARG A 41 -27.54 -5.03 -21.18
C ARG A 41 -26.92 -5.02 -19.78
N TYR A 42 -26.25 -6.09 -19.37
CA TYR A 42 -25.59 -6.19 -18.08
C TYR A 42 -24.21 -5.53 -18.10
N ILE A 43 -23.53 -5.53 -19.25
CA ILE A 43 -22.30 -4.75 -19.44
C ILE A 43 -22.60 -3.26 -19.24
N ARG A 44 -23.66 -2.75 -19.90
CA ARG A 44 -24.10 -1.36 -19.72
C ARG A 44 -24.48 -1.03 -18.29
N LEU A 45 -25.21 -1.94 -17.62
CA LEU A 45 -25.53 -1.78 -16.20
C LEU A 45 -24.27 -1.61 -15.33
N LEU A 46 -23.21 -2.39 -15.60
CA LEU A 46 -21.95 -2.28 -14.88
C LEU A 46 -21.19 -0.99 -15.21
N ASP A 47 -21.30 -0.48 -16.45
CA ASP A 47 -20.75 0.83 -16.82
C ASP A 47 -21.47 1.98 -16.11
N ASP A 48 -22.80 1.91 -16.01
CA ASP A 48 -23.60 2.89 -15.27
C ASP A 48 -23.20 2.91 -13.78
N TRP A 49 -23.00 1.75 -13.17
CA TRP A 49 -22.49 1.65 -11.80
C TRP A 49 -21.09 2.21 -11.63
N THR A 50 -20.19 1.94 -12.59
CA THR A 50 -18.83 2.49 -12.59
C THR A 50 -18.86 4.01 -12.52
N ALA A 51 -19.76 4.66 -13.28
CA ALA A 51 -19.93 6.12 -13.23
C ALA A 51 -20.47 6.60 -11.87
N VAL A 52 -21.45 5.89 -11.29
CA VAL A 52 -22.02 6.21 -9.97
C VAL A 52 -20.97 6.09 -8.86
N PHE A 53 -20.16 5.04 -8.88
CA PHE A 53 -19.09 4.84 -7.90
C PHE A 53 -18.00 5.89 -8.04
N ALA A 54 -17.58 6.21 -9.27
CA ALA A 54 -16.60 7.26 -9.53
C ALA A 54 -17.08 8.62 -8.99
N ALA A 55 -18.33 9.01 -9.26
CA ALA A 55 -18.89 10.27 -8.75
C ALA A 55 -18.95 10.31 -7.21
N THR A 56 -19.29 9.19 -6.58
CA THR A 56 -19.38 9.09 -5.11
C THR A 56 -18.00 9.13 -4.46
N GLY A 57 -17.01 8.43 -5.05
CA GLY A 57 -15.62 8.50 -4.60
C GLY A 57 -15.02 9.90 -4.78
N GLN A 58 -15.35 10.57 -5.89
CA GLN A 58 -14.95 11.96 -6.11
C GLN A 58 -15.56 12.91 -5.07
N ALA A 59 -16.85 12.77 -4.76
CA ALA A 59 -17.49 13.58 -3.71
C ALA A 59 -16.84 13.35 -2.33
N ALA A 60 -16.41 12.12 -2.03
CA ALA A 60 -15.67 11.83 -0.81
C ALA A 60 -14.30 12.52 -0.80
N ARG A 61 -13.57 12.48 -1.93
CA ARG A 61 -12.30 13.18 -2.11
C ARG A 61 -12.46 14.70 -1.99
N GLU A 62 -13.50 15.28 -2.58
CA GLU A 62 -13.75 16.73 -2.50
C GLU A 62 -14.03 17.18 -1.06
N LEU A 63 -14.79 16.40 -0.28
CA LEU A 63 -15.00 16.66 1.14
C LEU A 63 -13.73 16.46 1.97
N LEU A 64 -12.89 15.48 1.63
CA LEU A 64 -11.57 15.33 2.23
C LEU A 64 -10.70 16.56 1.94
N ASP A 65 -10.59 16.97 0.69
CA ASP A 65 -9.78 18.13 0.29
C ASP A 65 -10.28 19.41 0.96
N ALA A 66 -11.60 19.62 1.04
CA ALA A 66 -12.22 20.72 1.77
C ALA A 66 -11.89 20.71 3.28
N SER A 67 -11.83 19.51 3.88
CA SER A 67 -11.43 19.33 5.28
C SER A 67 -9.98 19.77 5.54
N PHE A 68 -9.13 19.80 4.50
CA PHE A 68 -7.71 20.13 4.56
C PHE A 68 -7.33 21.49 3.95
N ALA A 69 -8.27 22.22 3.35
CA ALA A 69 -8.03 23.50 2.68
C ALA A 69 -8.02 24.72 3.63
N THR A 70 -8.19 24.52 4.94
CA THR A 70 -8.29 25.62 5.91
C THR A 70 -6.92 26.23 6.23
N ASP A 71 -6.78 27.54 5.98
CA ASP A 71 -5.58 28.33 6.30
C ASP A 71 -5.43 28.49 7.83
N GLY A 72 -4.84 27.48 8.49
CA GLY A 72 -4.24 27.60 9.83
C GLY A 72 -5.16 27.49 11.05
N ASN A 73 -6.44 27.11 10.90
CA ASN A 73 -7.40 26.98 12.01
C ASN A 73 -7.79 25.54 12.38
N GLY A 74 -7.00 24.55 11.97
CA GLY A 74 -7.26 23.13 12.24
C GLY A 74 -8.14 22.46 11.18
N VAL A 75 -8.32 21.15 11.33
CA VAL A 75 -9.05 20.30 10.38
C VAL A 75 -10.56 20.56 10.48
N ALA A 76 -11.18 20.99 9.39
CA ALA A 76 -12.63 21.14 9.34
C ALA A 76 -13.28 19.76 9.18
N VAL A 77 -14.25 19.42 10.02
CA VAL A 77 -15.04 18.19 9.88
C VAL A 77 -16.44 18.52 9.36
N HIS A 78 -16.91 17.73 8.41
CA HIS A 78 -18.21 17.89 7.73
C HIS A 78 -19.16 16.73 8.10
N PRO A 79 -19.61 16.63 9.37
CA PRO A 79 -20.32 15.44 9.84
C PRO A 79 -21.65 15.20 9.14
N ALA A 80 -22.40 16.26 8.79
CA ALA A 80 -23.69 16.13 8.12
C ALA A 80 -23.53 15.68 6.66
N GLU A 81 -22.60 16.30 5.93
CA GLU A 81 -22.26 15.94 4.56
C GLU A 81 -21.66 14.54 4.48
N THR A 82 -20.82 14.18 5.45
CA THR A 82 -20.26 12.83 5.57
C THR A 82 -21.35 11.79 5.86
N GLU A 83 -22.29 12.09 6.75
CA GLU A 83 -23.42 11.20 7.07
C GLU A 83 -24.31 10.97 5.84
N LEU A 84 -24.61 12.04 5.11
CA LEU A 84 -25.37 11.96 3.86
C LEU A 84 -24.62 11.11 2.82
N LEU A 85 -23.33 11.39 2.61
CA LEU A 85 -22.54 10.65 1.63
C LEU A 85 -22.38 9.18 2.02
N LEU A 86 -22.24 8.88 3.31
CA LEU A 86 -22.22 7.51 3.82
C LEU A 86 -23.54 6.78 3.56
N GLN A 87 -24.68 7.43 3.81
CA GLN A 87 -26.00 6.86 3.49
C GLN A 87 -26.12 6.57 1.99
N THR A 88 -25.74 7.54 1.15
CA THR A 88 -25.74 7.38 -0.30
C THR A 88 -24.84 6.22 -0.73
N ALA A 89 -23.61 6.16 -0.23
CA ALA A 89 -22.64 5.11 -0.54
C ALA A 89 -23.15 3.72 -0.13
N CYS A 90 -23.76 3.60 1.06
CA CYS A 90 -24.36 2.36 1.53
C CYS A 90 -25.56 1.93 0.69
N ALA A 91 -26.47 2.86 0.37
CA ALA A 91 -27.64 2.56 -0.47
C ALA A 91 -27.23 2.06 -1.87
N GLN A 92 -26.22 2.70 -2.47
CA GLN A 92 -25.64 2.26 -3.75
C GLN A 92 -25.06 0.85 -3.65
N SER A 93 -24.25 0.57 -2.63
CA SER A 93 -23.64 -0.76 -2.44
C SER A 93 -24.68 -1.85 -2.19
N GLN A 94 -25.77 -1.54 -1.47
CA GLN A 94 -26.89 -2.46 -1.26
C GLN A 94 -27.60 -2.79 -2.58
N GLU A 95 -27.90 -1.77 -3.39
CA GLU A 95 -28.58 -1.95 -4.66
C GLU A 95 -27.68 -2.66 -5.68
N PHE A 96 -26.39 -2.35 -5.70
CA PHE A 96 -25.41 -3.07 -6.51
C PHE A 96 -25.36 -4.55 -6.13
N VAL A 97 -25.25 -4.88 -4.82
CA VAL A 97 -25.31 -6.26 -4.33
C VAL A 97 -26.60 -6.95 -4.76
N ARG A 98 -27.75 -6.31 -4.62
CA ARG A 98 -29.05 -6.86 -5.04
C ARG A 98 -29.06 -7.23 -6.53
N GLN A 99 -28.49 -6.36 -7.37
CA GLN A 99 -28.41 -6.59 -8.81
C GLN A 99 -27.39 -7.66 -9.18
N LEU A 100 -26.24 -7.73 -8.50
CA LEU A 100 -25.28 -8.82 -8.65
C LEU A 100 -25.88 -10.17 -8.26
N GLN A 101 -26.67 -10.21 -7.19
CA GLN A 101 -27.38 -11.42 -6.76
C GLN A 101 -28.34 -11.90 -7.87
N ALA A 102 -29.17 -10.99 -8.40
CA ALA A 102 -30.11 -11.31 -9.48
C ALA A 102 -29.41 -11.78 -10.77
N LEU A 103 -28.26 -11.19 -11.08
CA LEU A 103 -27.44 -11.60 -12.23
C LEU A 103 -26.82 -12.99 -12.01
N ALA A 104 -26.33 -13.26 -10.80
CA ALA A 104 -25.79 -14.57 -10.43
C ALA A 104 -26.86 -15.67 -10.51
N ASP A 105 -28.05 -15.41 -9.99
CA ASP A 105 -29.18 -16.36 -10.01
C ASP A 105 -29.63 -16.67 -11.45
N THR A 106 -29.74 -15.63 -12.28
CA THR A 106 -30.12 -15.77 -13.71
C THR A 106 -29.11 -16.64 -14.45
N ARG A 107 -27.81 -16.43 -14.21
CA ARG A 107 -26.74 -17.18 -14.84
C ARG A 107 -26.65 -18.62 -14.33
N SER A 108 -26.88 -18.84 -13.04
CA SER A 108 -26.95 -20.18 -12.45
C SER A 108 -28.11 -20.98 -13.06
N ALA A 109 -29.28 -20.36 -13.25
CA ALA A 109 -30.44 -21.00 -13.89
C ALA A 109 -30.19 -21.36 -15.36
N ALA A 110 -29.31 -20.61 -16.05
CA ALA A 110 -28.91 -20.86 -17.43
C ALA A 110 -27.78 -21.91 -17.57
N GLY A 111 -27.38 -22.60 -16.48
CA GLY A 111 -26.30 -23.59 -16.50
C GLY A 111 -24.89 -22.98 -16.49
N GLY A 112 -24.72 -21.80 -15.89
CA GLY A 112 -23.45 -21.08 -15.85
C GLY A 112 -22.32 -21.79 -15.10
N GLU A 113 -21.10 -21.51 -15.54
CA GLU A 113 -19.86 -22.08 -15.00
C GLU A 113 -19.70 -21.87 -13.47
N PRO A 114 -19.28 -22.89 -12.70
CA PRO A 114 -19.07 -22.79 -11.24
C PRO A 114 -18.12 -21.65 -10.82
N GLN A 115 -17.15 -21.31 -11.68
CA GLN A 115 -16.17 -20.26 -11.44
C GLN A 115 -16.81 -18.86 -11.45
N ALA A 116 -17.79 -18.63 -12.33
CA ALA A 116 -18.51 -17.36 -12.37
C ALA A 116 -19.36 -17.19 -11.09
N ALA A 117 -20.02 -18.27 -10.64
CA ALA A 117 -20.81 -18.27 -9.41
C ALA A 117 -19.96 -17.97 -8.17
N GLU A 118 -18.74 -18.53 -8.10
CA GLU A 118 -17.76 -18.21 -7.07
C GLU A 118 -17.36 -16.73 -7.07
N LEU A 119 -17.08 -16.16 -8.26
CA LEU A 119 -16.74 -14.75 -8.37
C LEU A 119 -17.88 -13.86 -7.86
N PHE A 120 -19.11 -14.07 -8.33
CA PHE A 120 -20.27 -13.31 -7.86
C PHE A 120 -20.40 -13.36 -6.34
N ARG A 121 -20.30 -14.56 -5.75
CA ARG A 121 -20.37 -14.71 -4.29
C ARG A 121 -19.27 -13.95 -3.56
N ARG A 122 -18.02 -13.99 -4.01
CA ARG A 122 -16.91 -13.25 -3.37
C ARG A 122 -17.13 -11.74 -3.42
N LEU A 123 -17.50 -11.21 -4.59
CA LEU A 123 -17.72 -9.77 -4.76
C LEU A 123 -18.90 -9.28 -3.89
N ILE A 124 -19.99 -10.06 -3.87
CA ILE A 124 -21.15 -9.82 -3.00
C ILE A 124 -20.74 -9.84 -1.53
N GLN A 125 -19.98 -10.84 -1.10
CA GLN A 125 -19.52 -10.96 0.29
C GLN A 125 -18.60 -9.79 0.68
N GLY A 126 -17.75 -9.32 -0.23
CA GLY A 126 -16.95 -8.12 -0.04
C GLY A 126 -17.80 -6.88 0.23
N SER A 127 -18.79 -6.61 -0.62
CA SER A 127 -19.73 -5.49 -0.44
C SER A 127 -20.60 -5.62 0.82
N GLN A 128 -21.03 -6.82 1.18
CA GLN A 128 -21.75 -7.06 2.43
C GLN A 128 -20.88 -6.82 3.67
N GLY A 129 -19.58 -7.17 3.61
CA GLY A 129 -18.62 -6.88 4.68
C GLY A 129 -18.42 -5.37 4.90
N TYR A 130 -18.30 -4.60 3.82
CA TYR A 130 -18.26 -3.14 3.89
C TYR A 130 -19.54 -2.54 4.49
N LEU A 131 -20.70 -3.00 4.03
CA LEU A 131 -22.00 -2.57 4.55
C LEU A 131 -22.17 -2.88 6.04
N ALA A 132 -21.71 -4.05 6.49
CA ALA A 132 -21.72 -4.42 7.90
C ALA A 132 -20.77 -3.54 8.73
N ALA A 133 -19.63 -3.12 8.16
CA ALA A 133 -18.68 -2.27 8.85
C ALA A 133 -19.20 -0.83 9.01
N LEU A 134 -19.68 -0.19 7.94
CA LEU A 134 -20.00 1.24 7.95
C LEU A 134 -21.49 1.57 8.01
N GLY A 135 -22.38 0.63 7.68
CA GLY A 135 -23.82 0.88 7.56
C GLY A 135 -24.46 1.39 8.86
N GLU A 136 -24.01 0.90 10.02
CA GLU A 136 -24.50 1.36 11.31
C GLU A 136 -24.20 2.85 11.56
N LEU A 137 -23.06 3.35 11.06
CA LEU A 137 -22.62 4.74 11.23
C LEU A 137 -23.42 5.73 10.37
N GLY A 138 -24.15 5.25 9.35
CA GLY A 138 -24.98 6.08 8.48
C GLY A 138 -26.38 6.39 9.03
N THR A 139 -26.69 6.08 10.29
CA THR A 139 -28.02 6.38 10.86
C THR A 139 -28.19 7.90 11.03
N PRO A 140 -29.28 8.53 10.55
CA PRO A 140 -29.44 9.99 10.60
C PRO A 140 -29.21 10.59 11.99
N GLY A 141 -28.38 11.63 12.06
CA GLY A 141 -28.07 12.35 13.29
C GLY A 141 -27.10 11.62 14.23
N ARG A 142 -26.57 10.45 13.85
CA ARG A 142 -25.62 9.68 14.68
C ARG A 142 -24.24 10.35 14.67
N LEU A 143 -23.75 10.76 13.50
CA LEU A 143 -22.48 11.48 13.40
C LEU A 143 -22.61 12.92 13.93
N THR A 144 -23.73 13.57 13.62
CA THR A 144 -24.03 14.93 14.08
C THR A 144 -24.22 15.00 15.61
N GLY A 145 -24.97 14.06 16.19
CA GLY A 145 -25.18 13.98 17.64
C GLY A 145 -23.92 13.59 18.41
N TRP A 146 -23.08 12.75 17.83
CA TRP A 146 -21.77 12.43 18.40
C TRP A 146 -20.82 13.63 18.37
N ALA A 147 -20.77 14.41 17.28
CA ALA A 147 -20.02 15.65 17.22
C ALA A 147 -20.52 16.69 18.24
N ALA A 148 -21.83 16.79 18.43
CA ALA A 148 -22.45 17.68 19.41
C ALA A 148 -22.21 17.26 20.88
N SER A 149 -21.90 15.98 21.14
CA SER A 149 -21.64 15.44 22.48
C SER A 149 -20.20 15.67 22.99
N MET A 150 -19.33 16.23 22.14
CA MET A 150 -17.95 16.57 22.52
C MET A 150 -17.89 18.00 23.07
N VAL A 151 -17.43 18.15 24.32
CA VAL A 151 -17.15 19.46 24.92
C VAL A 151 -15.98 20.11 24.17
N PRO A 152 -16.09 21.38 23.73
CA PRO A 152 -14.96 22.05 23.11
C PRO A 152 -13.80 22.15 24.11
N LEU A 153 -12.63 21.60 23.76
CA LEU A 153 -11.38 21.84 24.46
C LEU A 153 -10.90 23.27 24.16
N ALA A 154 -11.62 24.26 24.68
CA ALA A 154 -11.21 25.64 24.77
C ALA A 154 -11.32 26.09 26.22
N GLN A 155 -10.39 25.62 27.05
CA GLN A 155 -10.08 26.29 28.32
C GLN A 155 -8.72 26.97 28.12
N PRO A 156 -8.63 28.31 28.28
CA PRO A 156 -7.35 29.00 28.18
C PRO A 156 -6.45 28.58 29.35
N VAL A 157 -5.25 28.09 29.03
CA VAL A 157 -4.21 27.82 30.02
C VAL A 157 -3.76 29.17 30.63
N PRO A 158 -3.63 29.31 31.96
CA PRO A 158 -3.22 30.57 32.56
C PRO A 158 -1.79 30.94 32.16
N ALA A 159 -1.60 32.21 31.83
CA ALA A 159 -0.32 32.77 31.39
C ALA A 159 0.77 32.60 32.46
N PHE A 160 1.85 31.91 32.11
CA PHE A 160 3.10 31.96 32.88
C PHE A 160 3.87 33.24 32.51
N ALA A 161 4.25 33.99 33.54
CA ALA A 161 4.93 35.27 33.44
C ALA A 161 6.33 35.15 32.81
N ALA A 162 6.67 36.17 32.02
CA ALA A 162 7.90 36.30 31.25
C ALA A 162 9.16 36.37 32.12
N GLY A 163 10.15 35.53 31.80
CA GLY A 163 11.56 35.75 32.13
C GLY A 163 12.34 36.04 30.85
N GLN A 164 12.98 37.21 30.78
CA GLN A 164 13.83 37.63 29.66
C GLN A 164 15.05 36.71 29.48
N PRO A 165 15.50 36.44 28.23
CA PRO A 165 16.87 35.99 27.99
C PRO A 165 17.81 37.19 27.82
N PRO A 166 19.07 37.13 28.30
CA PRO A 166 20.07 38.15 28.04
C PRO A 166 20.56 38.04 26.60
N GLY A 167 20.73 39.20 25.96
CA GLY A 167 21.09 39.30 24.55
C GLY A 167 22.55 39.02 24.24
N THR A 168 22.80 38.88 22.94
CA THR A 168 24.01 39.37 22.25
C THR A 168 23.66 39.51 20.78
N ALA A 169 23.73 40.75 20.29
CA ALA A 169 23.64 41.11 18.90
C ALA A 169 24.90 40.67 18.15
N PHE A 170 24.77 40.25 16.89
CA PHE A 170 25.79 40.54 15.87
C PHE A 170 25.14 40.69 14.49
N ALA A 171 25.57 41.77 13.83
CA ALA A 171 25.05 42.32 12.58
C ALA A 171 25.58 41.59 11.34
N ALA A 172 24.80 41.65 10.27
CA ALA A 172 25.18 41.26 8.92
C ALA A 172 26.06 42.33 8.24
N PRO A 173 26.96 41.97 7.31
CA PRO A 173 27.50 42.90 6.33
C PRO A 173 26.95 42.67 4.90
N PRO A 174 27.10 43.66 4.00
CA PRO A 174 26.35 43.76 2.76
C PRO A 174 27.12 43.32 1.50
N ALA A 175 26.37 43.28 0.39
CA ALA A 175 26.79 42.92 -0.97
C ALA A 175 27.78 43.91 -1.61
N ALA A 176 28.66 43.38 -2.48
CA ALA A 176 29.33 44.13 -3.54
C ALA A 176 29.68 43.19 -4.71
N GLU A 177 29.37 43.63 -5.93
CA GLU A 177 29.73 43.02 -7.22
C GLU A 177 31.18 43.34 -7.60
N ALA A 178 31.88 42.42 -8.27
CA ALA A 178 32.92 42.72 -9.27
C ALA A 178 33.20 41.50 -10.17
N GLN A 179 33.37 41.79 -11.46
CA GLN A 179 33.50 40.84 -12.58
C GLN A 179 34.94 40.31 -12.81
N GLN A 180 35.00 39.21 -13.59
CA GLN A 180 36.09 38.68 -14.43
C GLN A 180 37.27 37.93 -13.78
N ARG A 181 37.43 36.63 -14.10
CA ARG A 181 38.20 36.12 -15.26
C ARG A 181 38.05 34.60 -15.43
N LEU A 182 38.02 34.17 -16.68
CA LEU A 182 38.09 32.78 -17.14
C LEU A 182 39.48 32.21 -16.92
N GLU A 183 39.58 31.03 -16.29
CA GLU A 183 40.64 30.05 -16.52
C GLU A 183 40.13 28.66 -16.13
N ALA A 184 40.16 27.72 -17.08
CA ALA A 184 39.70 26.34 -16.89
C ALA A 184 40.82 25.49 -16.26
N PRO A 185 40.55 24.71 -15.19
CA PRO A 185 41.53 23.75 -14.72
C PRO A 185 41.37 22.41 -15.43
N ARG A 186 42.53 21.95 -15.90
CA ARG A 186 42.90 20.69 -16.52
C ARG A 186 42.42 19.49 -15.69
N ALA A 187 41.81 18.52 -16.36
CA ALA A 187 41.37 17.27 -15.75
C ALA A 187 42.57 16.38 -15.37
N GLU A 188 42.65 16.01 -14.09
CA GLU A 188 43.44 14.87 -13.60
C GLU A 188 42.47 13.77 -13.11
N PRO A 189 42.85 12.48 -13.24
CA PRO A 189 41.92 11.36 -13.17
C PRO A 189 41.51 11.10 -11.71
N GLN A 190 40.23 11.31 -11.41
CA GLN A 190 39.65 10.95 -10.12
C GLN A 190 39.59 9.42 -10.00
N THR A 191 40.39 8.90 -9.08
CA THR A 191 40.20 7.58 -8.49
C THR A 191 38.77 7.48 -7.95
N ALA A 192 38.05 6.42 -8.34
CA ALA A 192 36.71 6.13 -7.88
C ALA A 192 36.70 5.86 -6.37
N GLU A 193 36.55 6.92 -5.57
CA GLU A 193 36.16 6.81 -4.17
C GLU A 193 34.72 6.29 -4.11
N SER A 194 34.55 5.15 -3.45
CA SER A 194 33.25 4.60 -3.09
C SER A 194 32.52 5.57 -2.17
N ARG A 195 31.74 6.50 -2.76
CA ARG A 195 30.79 7.31 -2.01
C ARG A 195 29.79 6.37 -1.34
N GLU A 196 29.71 6.43 -0.01
CA GLU A 196 28.60 5.82 0.71
C GLU A 196 27.29 6.34 0.10
N PRO A 197 26.29 5.46 -0.13
CA PRO A 197 25.02 5.90 -0.70
C PRO A 197 24.40 6.96 0.22
N ALA A 198 24.14 8.13 -0.34
CA ALA A 198 23.55 9.24 0.39
C ALA A 198 22.18 8.86 0.96
N ALA A 199 21.87 9.33 2.16
CA ALA A 199 20.53 9.17 2.74
C ALA A 199 19.47 9.78 1.82
N VAL A 200 18.33 9.11 1.71
CA VAL A 200 17.17 9.67 0.97
C VAL A 200 16.58 10.81 1.82
N PRO A 201 16.47 12.04 1.28
CA PRO A 201 15.87 13.14 2.02
C PRO A 201 14.36 12.91 2.21
N ILE A 202 13.77 13.54 3.23
CA ILE A 202 12.32 13.52 3.50
C ILE A 202 11.55 13.91 2.23
N GLY A 203 10.64 13.04 1.78
CA GLY A 203 9.88 13.27 0.56
C GLY A 203 10.67 13.08 -0.74
N GLY A 204 11.86 12.49 -0.68
CA GLY A 204 12.80 12.34 -1.79
C GLY A 204 12.91 10.92 -2.35
N HIS A 205 11.99 10.00 -2.02
CA HIS A 205 11.98 8.65 -2.58
C HIS A 205 11.63 8.71 -4.07
N THR A 206 12.21 7.79 -4.85
CA THR A 206 11.96 7.71 -6.29
C THR A 206 11.63 6.27 -6.69
N LEU A 207 10.84 6.11 -7.75
CA LEU A 207 10.54 4.81 -8.32
C LEU A 207 11.83 4.25 -8.96
N PRO A 208 12.41 3.14 -8.44
CA PRO A 208 13.60 2.56 -9.04
C PRO A 208 13.25 1.98 -10.41
N PRO A 209 14.14 2.06 -11.41
CA PRO A 209 13.92 1.37 -12.68
C PRO A 209 13.91 -0.15 -12.49
N LEU A 210 13.17 -0.87 -13.33
CA LEU A 210 13.27 -2.32 -13.36
C LEU A 210 14.68 -2.77 -13.82
N PRO A 211 15.23 -3.86 -13.24
CA PRO A 211 16.53 -4.38 -13.65
C PRO A 211 16.49 -5.16 -14.98
N TYR A 212 15.32 -5.27 -15.61
CA TYR A 212 15.07 -5.95 -16.88
C TYR A 212 13.86 -5.31 -17.60
N ALA A 213 13.67 -5.65 -18.89
CA ALA A 213 12.51 -5.19 -19.67
C ALA A 213 11.18 -5.76 -19.13
N TYR A 214 10.06 -5.07 -19.32
CA TYR A 214 8.75 -5.49 -18.78
C TYR A 214 8.31 -6.90 -19.22
N ASN A 215 8.67 -7.33 -20.43
CA ASN A 215 8.35 -8.66 -20.97
C ASN A 215 9.41 -9.74 -20.67
N ALA A 216 10.47 -9.41 -19.93
CA ALA A 216 11.61 -10.30 -19.73
C ALA A 216 11.27 -11.55 -18.89
N LEU A 217 10.17 -11.53 -18.12
CA LEU A 217 9.75 -12.64 -17.27
C LEU A 217 8.71 -13.56 -17.94
N GLU A 218 8.39 -13.33 -19.21
CA GLU A 218 7.55 -14.25 -19.96
C GLU A 218 8.23 -15.62 -20.17
N PRO A 219 7.46 -16.72 -20.21
CA PRO A 219 6.00 -16.78 -20.20
C PRO A 219 5.41 -16.86 -18.79
N TYR A 220 6.17 -16.55 -17.73
CA TYR A 220 5.75 -16.81 -16.35
C TYR A 220 4.99 -15.64 -15.74
N ILE A 221 5.43 -14.40 -15.98
CA ILE A 221 4.72 -13.17 -15.61
C ILE A 221 4.62 -12.32 -16.87
N ASP A 222 3.41 -11.91 -17.25
CA ASP A 222 3.17 -11.19 -18.50
C ASP A 222 3.59 -9.71 -18.45
N GLU A 223 3.94 -9.15 -19.60
CA GLU A 223 4.37 -7.75 -19.73
C GLU A 223 3.35 -6.75 -19.18
N LYS A 224 2.05 -7.00 -19.41
CA LYS A 224 0.98 -6.09 -19.01
C LYS A 224 0.89 -5.98 -17.49
N THR A 225 0.95 -7.12 -16.79
CA THR A 225 1.05 -7.15 -15.32
C THR A 225 2.28 -6.38 -14.86
N MET A 226 3.49 -6.68 -15.39
CA MET A 226 4.72 -6.00 -14.98
C MET A 226 4.65 -4.47 -15.15
N LYS A 227 4.06 -3.99 -16.24
CA LYS A 227 3.94 -2.56 -16.53
C LYS A 227 3.00 -1.86 -15.54
N ILE A 228 1.83 -2.43 -15.27
CA ILE A 228 0.87 -1.84 -14.33
C ILE A 228 1.40 -1.93 -12.90
N HIS A 229 1.97 -3.08 -12.51
CA HIS A 229 2.52 -3.32 -11.18
C HIS A 229 3.65 -2.34 -10.84
N HIS A 230 4.53 -2.05 -11.79
CA HIS A 230 5.62 -1.08 -11.61
C HIS A 230 5.16 0.38 -11.77
N ASP A 231 4.57 0.75 -12.91
CA ASP A 231 4.33 2.15 -13.27
C ASP A 231 3.13 2.77 -12.56
N LYS A 232 2.22 1.94 -12.02
CA LYS A 232 1.03 2.38 -11.30
C LYS A 232 1.13 2.04 -9.81
N HIS A 233 1.16 0.76 -9.46
CA HIS A 233 1.09 0.36 -8.05
C HIS A 233 2.35 0.73 -7.27
N HIS A 234 3.55 0.37 -7.75
CA HIS A 234 4.78 0.77 -7.06
C HIS A 234 4.96 2.30 -7.03
N LYS A 235 4.63 2.97 -8.14
CA LYS A 235 4.64 4.45 -8.20
C LYS A 235 3.73 5.08 -7.13
N SER A 236 2.52 4.57 -6.92
CA SER A 236 1.61 5.15 -5.92
C SER A 236 2.17 5.02 -4.50
N TYR A 237 2.87 3.93 -4.17
CA TYR A 237 3.52 3.79 -2.86
C TYR A 237 4.68 4.78 -2.68
N VAL A 238 5.46 5.05 -3.73
CA VAL A 238 6.52 6.08 -3.67
C VAL A 238 5.91 7.46 -3.42
N ASP A 239 4.89 7.83 -4.17
CA ASP A 239 4.23 9.13 -4.04
C ASP A 239 3.54 9.30 -2.67
N GLY A 240 2.90 8.22 -2.18
CA GLY A 240 2.26 8.19 -0.86
C GLY A 240 3.26 8.27 0.30
N LEU A 241 4.39 7.56 0.20
CA LEU A 241 5.47 7.63 1.20
C LEU A 241 6.03 9.05 1.29
N ASN A 242 6.34 9.66 0.14
CA ASN A 242 6.83 11.03 0.08
C ASN A 242 5.86 12.02 0.73
N THR A 243 4.56 11.85 0.45
CA THR A 243 3.50 12.68 1.03
C THR A 243 3.45 12.54 2.55
N ALA A 244 3.45 11.32 3.07
CA ALA A 244 3.39 11.05 4.50
C ALA A 244 4.60 11.65 5.25
N GLU A 245 5.81 11.47 4.71
CA GLU A 245 7.03 12.02 5.29
C GLU A 245 7.01 13.56 5.36
N LEU A 246 6.57 14.23 4.28
CA LEU A 246 6.45 15.69 4.23
C LEU A 246 5.41 16.21 5.20
N LYS A 247 4.25 15.53 5.31
CA LYS A 247 3.19 15.90 6.26
C LYS A 247 3.62 15.74 7.71
N LEU A 248 4.32 14.65 8.04
CA LEU A 248 4.91 14.46 9.37
C LEU A 248 6.01 15.49 9.67
N ALA A 249 6.80 15.89 8.67
CA ALA A 249 7.79 16.96 8.84
C ALA A 249 7.13 18.32 9.11
N ALA A 250 6.04 18.64 8.39
CA ALA A 250 5.25 19.84 8.63
C ALA A 250 4.63 19.85 10.04
N ALA A 251 4.03 18.72 10.47
CA ALA A 251 3.49 18.53 11.82
C ALA A 251 4.53 18.79 12.91
N ARG A 252 5.76 18.26 12.76
CA ARG A 252 6.86 18.54 13.70
C ARG A 252 7.26 20.01 13.73
N LYS A 253 7.17 20.73 12.60
CA LYS A 253 7.52 22.15 12.51
C LYS A 253 6.45 23.06 13.11
N SER A 254 5.17 22.73 12.92
CA SER A 254 4.05 23.52 13.44
C SER A 254 3.69 23.16 14.88
N GLY A 255 4.00 21.93 15.34
CA GLY A 255 3.52 21.38 16.60
C GLY A 255 2.08 20.84 16.54
N ASP A 256 1.47 20.81 15.35
CA ASP A 256 0.13 20.26 15.11
C ASP A 256 0.23 18.76 14.78
N PHE A 257 -0.30 17.92 15.66
CA PHE A 257 -0.28 16.46 15.54
C PHE A 257 -1.67 15.84 15.42
N ASP A 258 -2.70 16.61 15.07
CA ASP A 258 -4.08 16.12 15.03
C ASP A 258 -4.24 14.91 14.08
N LEU A 259 -3.47 14.90 12.98
CA LEU A 259 -3.46 13.82 11.98
C LEU A 259 -2.30 12.85 12.13
N VAL A 260 -1.53 12.89 13.22
CA VAL A 260 -0.31 12.05 13.35
C VAL A 260 -0.64 10.56 13.18
N LYS A 261 -1.77 10.09 13.72
CA LYS A 261 -2.23 8.71 13.57
C LYS A 261 -2.47 8.32 12.10
N HIS A 262 -3.04 9.22 11.31
CA HIS A 262 -3.28 8.99 9.88
C HIS A 262 -1.94 8.92 9.14
N TRP A 263 -1.09 9.94 9.32
CA TRP A 263 0.16 10.01 8.57
C TRP A 263 1.17 8.92 8.95
N GLU A 264 1.21 8.47 10.21
CA GLU A 264 2.03 7.31 10.60
C GLU A 264 1.52 6.00 9.98
N ARG A 265 0.21 5.85 9.79
CA ARG A 265 -0.36 4.71 9.05
C ARG A 265 0.01 4.78 7.57
N GLU A 266 -0.13 5.94 6.93
CA GLU A 266 0.26 6.13 5.53
C GLU A 266 1.76 5.93 5.33
N LEU A 267 2.58 6.38 6.28
CA LEU A 267 4.02 6.14 6.29
C LEU A 267 4.31 4.63 6.32
N ALA A 268 3.65 3.87 7.20
CA ALA A 268 3.86 2.43 7.31
C ALA A 268 3.37 1.67 6.06
N PHE A 269 2.15 1.97 5.57
CA PHE A 269 1.57 1.28 4.41
C PHE A 269 2.36 1.56 3.12
N ASN A 270 2.60 2.84 2.81
CA ASN A 270 3.32 3.23 1.59
C ASN A 270 4.82 2.93 1.69
N GLY A 271 5.41 3.09 2.89
CA GLY A 271 6.80 2.73 3.14
C GLY A 271 7.07 1.25 2.93
N ALA A 272 6.28 0.38 3.58
CA ALA A 272 6.40 -1.06 3.37
C ALA A 272 6.09 -1.46 1.92
N GLY A 273 5.08 -0.85 1.29
CA GLY A 273 4.75 -1.05 -0.12
C GLY A 273 5.93 -0.73 -1.04
N HIS A 274 6.55 0.44 -0.89
CA HIS A 274 7.71 0.85 -1.67
C HIS A 274 8.91 -0.09 -1.45
N TYR A 275 9.26 -0.38 -0.20
CA TYR A 275 10.45 -1.18 0.10
C TYR A 275 10.29 -2.64 -0.33
N LEU A 276 9.13 -3.26 -0.14
CA LEU A 276 8.88 -4.64 -0.59
C LEU A 276 8.91 -4.75 -2.11
N HIS A 277 8.29 -3.83 -2.84
CA HIS A 277 8.34 -3.84 -4.31
C HIS A 277 9.75 -3.58 -4.84
N THR A 278 10.52 -2.69 -4.21
CA THR A 278 11.92 -2.43 -4.57
C THR A 278 12.77 -3.71 -4.49
N ILE A 279 12.51 -4.56 -3.49
CA ILE A 279 13.16 -5.88 -3.37
C ILE A 279 12.56 -6.87 -4.37
N PHE A 280 11.23 -6.89 -4.53
CA PHE A 280 10.49 -7.79 -5.40
C PHE A 280 11.01 -7.80 -6.85
N TRP A 281 11.31 -6.63 -7.42
CA TRP A 281 11.87 -6.55 -8.78
C TRP A 281 13.23 -7.21 -8.91
N ASN A 282 14.07 -7.12 -7.88
CA ASN A 282 15.43 -7.63 -7.93
C ASN A 282 15.53 -9.11 -7.60
N VAL A 283 14.57 -9.66 -6.85
CA VAL A 283 14.48 -11.10 -6.57
C VAL A 283 13.92 -11.91 -7.73
N MET A 284 13.61 -11.27 -8.87
CA MET A 284 13.25 -11.93 -10.12
C MET A 284 14.29 -11.65 -11.21
N SER A 285 14.36 -12.53 -12.21
CA SER A 285 15.28 -12.41 -13.35
C SER A 285 14.81 -13.25 -14.54
N PRO A 286 15.04 -12.82 -15.79
CA PRO A 286 14.84 -13.64 -17.00
C PRO A 286 15.69 -14.91 -17.01
N HIS A 287 16.78 -14.95 -16.23
CA HIS A 287 17.68 -16.09 -16.08
C HIS A 287 17.55 -16.73 -14.68
N GLY A 288 16.42 -16.48 -14.01
CA GLY A 288 16.13 -17.02 -12.68
C GLY A 288 15.74 -18.49 -12.67
N GLY A 289 15.18 -18.92 -11.55
CA GLY A 289 14.82 -20.31 -11.28
C GLY A 289 15.98 -21.11 -10.68
N GLY A 290 15.84 -22.44 -10.67
CA GLY A 290 16.82 -23.33 -10.04
C GLY A 290 16.78 -23.30 -8.51
N ARG A 291 17.95 -23.39 -7.88
CA ARG A 291 18.14 -23.44 -6.42
C ARG A 291 19.27 -22.49 -6.00
N PRO A 292 19.26 -21.96 -4.76
CA PRO A 292 20.39 -21.23 -4.23
C PRO A 292 21.57 -22.19 -4.00
N THR A 293 22.76 -21.61 -3.82
CA THR A 293 23.99 -22.36 -3.54
C THR A 293 24.78 -21.67 -2.42
N GLY A 294 25.80 -22.34 -1.89
CA GLY A 294 26.66 -21.80 -0.84
C GLY A 294 25.89 -21.49 0.45
N ALA A 295 26.31 -20.43 1.14
CA ALA A 295 25.85 -20.16 2.51
C ALA A 295 24.32 -19.94 2.63
N LEU A 296 23.66 -19.42 1.60
CA LEU A 296 22.19 -19.30 1.62
C LEU A 296 21.53 -20.68 1.60
N MET A 297 22.05 -21.62 0.80
CA MET A 297 21.54 -23.00 0.77
C MET A 297 21.73 -23.68 2.13
N ASP A 298 22.93 -23.57 2.70
CA ASP A 298 23.23 -24.13 4.03
C ASP A 298 22.30 -23.56 5.11
N ALA A 299 22.01 -22.25 5.06
CA ALA A 299 21.09 -21.59 5.99
C ALA A 299 19.63 -22.05 5.80
N ILE A 300 19.20 -22.29 4.55
CA ILE A 300 17.88 -22.86 4.25
C ILE A 300 17.78 -24.27 4.81
N GLU A 301 18.76 -25.13 4.55
CA GLU A 301 18.77 -26.51 5.05
C GLU A 301 18.82 -26.54 6.58
N SER A 302 19.59 -25.66 7.21
CA SER A 302 19.63 -25.56 8.67
C SER A 302 18.31 -25.06 9.29
N SER A 303 17.57 -24.19 8.61
CA SER A 303 16.35 -23.57 9.18
C SER A 303 15.08 -24.38 8.87
N PHE A 304 15.03 -25.05 7.72
CA PHE A 304 13.84 -25.73 7.22
C PHE A 304 14.05 -27.24 7.00
N GLY A 305 15.24 -27.76 7.27
CA GLY A 305 15.63 -29.16 7.10
C GLY A 305 16.03 -29.52 5.66
N SER A 306 15.40 -28.94 4.64
CA SER A 306 15.81 -29.08 3.24
C SER A 306 15.26 -27.94 2.37
N TYR A 307 15.85 -27.74 1.18
CA TYR A 307 15.30 -26.80 0.21
C TYR A 307 13.86 -27.14 -0.22
N ASP A 308 13.54 -28.44 -0.37
CA ASP A 308 12.20 -28.85 -0.80
C ASP A 308 11.16 -28.59 0.30
N ALA A 309 11.52 -28.79 1.57
CA ALA A 309 10.68 -28.42 2.71
C ALA A 309 10.48 -26.90 2.79
N PHE A 310 11.55 -26.11 2.62
CA PHE A 310 11.48 -24.65 2.53
C PHE A 310 10.53 -24.21 1.41
N LYS A 311 10.72 -24.72 0.19
CA LYS A 311 9.92 -24.35 -0.98
C LYS A 311 8.46 -24.71 -0.78
N ALA A 312 8.17 -25.87 -0.17
CA ALA A 312 6.82 -26.30 0.15
C ALA A 312 6.16 -25.35 1.17
N GLN A 313 6.82 -25.08 2.30
CA GLN A 313 6.30 -24.18 3.32
C GLN A 313 6.09 -22.76 2.77
N PHE A 314 7.05 -22.22 2.01
CA PHE A 314 6.96 -20.89 1.41
C PHE A 314 5.79 -20.79 0.44
N SER A 315 5.61 -21.82 -0.41
CA SER A 315 4.52 -21.84 -1.40
C SER A 315 3.15 -21.92 -0.73
N GLU A 316 3.01 -22.76 0.31
CA GLU A 316 1.76 -22.85 1.06
C GLU A 316 1.47 -21.56 1.84
N ALA A 317 2.48 -20.95 2.46
CA ALA A 317 2.33 -19.66 3.13
C ALA A 317 1.84 -18.58 2.15
N ALA A 318 2.44 -18.49 0.96
CA ALA A 318 2.03 -17.57 -0.11
C ALA A 318 0.58 -17.82 -0.57
N ASN A 319 0.21 -19.09 -0.73
CA ASN A 319 -1.13 -19.46 -1.16
C ASN A 319 -2.21 -19.11 -0.12
N LYS A 320 -1.85 -19.17 1.18
CA LYS A 320 -2.76 -18.99 2.31
C LYS A 320 -2.82 -17.56 2.88
N VAL A 321 -2.11 -16.59 2.29
CA VAL A 321 -2.27 -15.17 2.67
C VAL A 321 -3.73 -14.75 2.53
N GLU A 322 -4.30 -14.20 3.61
CA GLU A 322 -5.67 -13.69 3.63
C GLU A 322 -5.73 -12.29 3.00
N GLY A 323 -6.55 -12.13 1.96
CA GLY A 323 -6.62 -10.87 1.20
C GLY A 323 -5.37 -10.59 0.36
N GLY A 324 -4.97 -9.32 0.30
CA GLY A 324 -3.76 -8.87 -0.37
C GLY A 324 -2.58 -8.86 0.59
N GLY A 325 -1.44 -9.41 0.17
CA GLY A 325 -0.27 -9.52 1.03
C GLY A 325 0.92 -10.22 0.38
N TRP A 326 1.79 -10.79 1.22
CA TRP A 326 3.10 -11.30 0.81
C TRP A 326 3.45 -12.59 1.55
N ALA A 327 4.24 -13.45 0.91
CA ALA A 327 5.10 -14.39 1.62
C ALA A 327 6.54 -13.89 1.55
N ILE A 328 7.26 -13.92 2.68
CA ILE A 328 8.58 -13.30 2.79
C ILE A 328 9.52 -14.25 3.52
N LEU A 329 10.59 -14.66 2.85
CA LEU A 329 11.76 -15.25 3.51
C LEU A 329 12.54 -14.12 4.16
N VAL A 330 12.77 -14.20 5.45
CA VAL A 330 13.48 -13.19 6.23
C VAL A 330 14.72 -13.79 6.89
N TRP A 331 15.74 -12.96 7.10
CA TRP A 331 16.74 -13.19 8.13
C TRP A 331 16.23 -12.60 9.44
N SER A 332 16.21 -13.40 10.52
CA SER A 332 15.92 -12.94 11.87
C SER A 332 17.23 -12.74 12.64
N PRO A 333 17.69 -11.49 12.86
CA PRO A 333 18.97 -11.23 13.51
C PRO A 333 19.05 -11.70 14.97
N ARG A 334 17.90 -11.81 15.65
CA ARG A 334 17.82 -12.29 17.05
C ARG A 334 17.99 -13.79 17.16
N SER A 335 17.23 -14.53 16.36
CA SER A 335 17.27 -16.00 16.38
C SER A 335 18.39 -16.56 15.50
N ARG A 336 19.03 -15.70 14.69
CA ARG A 336 20.15 -16.03 13.79
C ARG A 336 19.81 -17.17 12.83
N ARG A 337 18.57 -17.19 12.34
CA ARG A 337 18.05 -18.19 11.39
C ARG A 337 17.18 -17.52 10.34
N LEU A 338 16.86 -18.30 9.31
CA LEU A 338 15.85 -17.92 8.33
C LEU A 338 14.46 -18.24 8.87
N GLU A 339 13.49 -17.38 8.56
CA GLU A 339 12.07 -17.58 8.88
C GLU A 339 11.22 -17.24 7.65
N ILE A 340 10.00 -17.80 7.59
CA ILE A 340 9.00 -17.42 6.59
C ILE A 340 7.89 -16.67 7.32
N LEU A 341 7.62 -15.44 6.89
CA LEU A 341 6.51 -14.63 7.38
C LEU A 341 5.49 -14.42 6.27
N THR A 342 4.22 -14.30 6.67
CA THR A 342 3.16 -13.76 5.81
C THR A 342 2.88 -12.32 6.25
N ALA A 343 2.90 -11.37 5.32
CA ALA A 343 2.49 -10.00 5.59
C ALA A 343 1.10 -9.77 4.99
N GLU A 344 0.18 -9.22 5.77
CA GLU A 344 -1.09 -8.69 5.26
C GLU A 344 -0.92 -7.22 4.89
N LYS A 345 -1.59 -6.80 3.81
CA LYS A 345 -1.32 -5.53 3.14
C LYS A 345 0.16 -5.42 2.74
N HIS A 346 0.92 -4.55 3.40
CA HIS A 346 2.38 -4.48 3.27
C HIS A 346 3.08 -4.51 4.64
N GLN A 347 2.46 -3.95 5.67
CA GLN A 347 3.07 -3.69 6.98
C GLN A 347 2.51 -4.56 8.12
N ASP A 348 1.38 -5.23 7.93
CA ASP A 348 0.72 -6.00 8.99
C ASP A 348 1.36 -7.42 9.08
N LEU A 349 1.36 -8.01 10.28
CA LEU A 349 1.94 -9.33 10.59
C LEU A 349 3.48 -9.45 10.38
N SER A 350 4.18 -8.33 10.42
CA SER A 350 5.65 -8.29 10.41
C SER A 350 6.25 -8.44 11.80
N GLN A 351 7.45 -9.03 11.89
CA GLN A 351 8.30 -8.94 13.06
C GLN A 351 9.22 -7.71 12.90
N TRP A 352 9.27 -6.83 13.90
CA TRP A 352 10.21 -5.70 13.88
C TRP A 352 11.64 -6.21 13.93
N ASP A 353 12.54 -5.57 13.17
CA ASP A 353 13.98 -5.86 13.02
C ASP A 353 14.42 -7.01 12.10
N VAL A 354 13.48 -7.78 11.55
CA VAL A 354 13.81 -8.79 10.53
C VAL A 354 14.22 -8.13 9.22
N VAL A 355 15.04 -8.83 8.44
CA VAL A 355 15.50 -8.36 7.12
C VAL A 355 14.86 -9.22 6.03
N PRO A 356 13.91 -8.68 5.24
CA PRO A 356 13.33 -9.38 4.08
C PRO A 356 14.43 -9.79 3.11
N LEU A 357 14.40 -11.00 2.56
CA LEU A 357 15.39 -11.51 1.59
C LEU A 357 14.73 -11.87 0.26
N LEU A 358 13.61 -12.59 0.31
CA LEU A 358 12.84 -13.05 -0.84
C LEU A 358 11.34 -12.82 -0.57
N PRO A 359 10.81 -11.62 -0.90
CA PRO A 359 9.39 -11.36 -0.89
C PRO A 359 8.72 -11.86 -2.18
N LEU A 360 7.53 -12.42 -2.05
CA LEU A 360 6.61 -12.77 -3.13
C LEU A 360 5.31 -12.00 -2.92
N ASP A 361 4.97 -11.12 -3.87
CA ASP A 361 3.70 -10.40 -3.89
C ASP A 361 2.55 -11.36 -4.27
N VAL A 362 1.55 -11.50 -3.41
CA VAL A 362 0.33 -12.27 -3.69
C VAL A 362 -0.93 -11.41 -3.59
N TRP A 363 -0.80 -10.09 -3.71
CA TRP A 363 -1.90 -9.23 -4.08
C TRP A 363 -2.44 -9.62 -5.46
N GLU A 364 -3.75 -9.51 -5.66
CA GLU A 364 -4.37 -9.92 -6.92
C GLU A 364 -3.81 -9.12 -8.12
N HIS A 365 -3.43 -7.84 -7.94
CA HIS A 365 -2.80 -7.06 -9.01
C HIS A 365 -1.52 -7.69 -9.57
N ALA A 366 -0.85 -8.57 -8.81
CA ALA A 366 0.43 -9.17 -9.19
C ALA A 366 0.28 -10.36 -10.15
N TYR A 367 -0.94 -10.90 -10.31
CA TYR A 367 -1.14 -12.12 -11.11
C TYR A 367 -2.49 -12.23 -11.81
N TYR A 368 -3.52 -11.48 -11.40
CA TYR A 368 -4.90 -11.74 -11.82
C TYR A 368 -5.10 -11.61 -13.34
N LEU A 369 -4.39 -10.70 -14.01
CA LEU A 369 -4.51 -10.53 -15.47
C LEU A 369 -4.16 -11.82 -16.25
N LYS A 370 -3.24 -12.63 -15.74
CA LYS A 370 -2.75 -13.85 -16.41
C LYS A 370 -3.28 -15.12 -15.77
N HIS A 371 -3.16 -15.24 -14.45
CA HIS A 371 -3.51 -16.44 -13.69
C HIS A 371 -4.92 -16.40 -13.09
N GLN A 372 -5.62 -15.27 -13.21
CA GLN A 372 -6.98 -15.08 -12.69
C GLN A 372 -7.05 -15.48 -11.20
N ASN A 373 -8.05 -16.25 -10.80
CA ASN A 373 -8.19 -16.73 -9.42
C ASN A 373 -7.19 -17.85 -9.05
N ASN A 374 -6.35 -18.33 -9.96
CA ASN A 374 -5.44 -19.44 -9.72
C ASN A 374 -4.08 -18.97 -9.19
N ARG A 375 -4.07 -18.48 -7.95
CA ARG A 375 -2.86 -18.05 -7.23
C ARG A 375 -1.78 -19.15 -7.18
N ALA A 376 -2.18 -20.41 -7.08
CA ALA A 376 -1.24 -21.54 -7.00
C ALA A 376 -0.39 -21.68 -8.28
N ASP A 377 -0.99 -21.48 -9.45
CA ASP A 377 -0.25 -21.49 -10.72
C ASP A 377 0.70 -20.30 -10.84
N TYR A 378 0.29 -19.12 -10.36
CA TYR A 378 1.18 -17.96 -10.27
C TYR A 378 2.40 -18.24 -9.40
N ILE A 379 2.22 -18.79 -8.19
CA ILE A 379 3.33 -19.14 -7.28
C ILE A 379 4.27 -20.15 -7.96
N LYS A 380 3.71 -21.15 -8.63
CA LYS A 380 4.49 -22.17 -9.37
C LYS A 380 5.30 -21.56 -10.51
N ASP A 381 4.75 -20.59 -11.23
CA ASP A 381 5.44 -19.87 -12.31
C ASP A 381 6.49 -18.91 -11.78
N TRP A 382 6.20 -18.18 -10.69
CA TRP A 382 7.14 -17.26 -10.04
C TRP A 382 8.43 -17.97 -9.61
N TRP A 383 8.36 -19.21 -9.11
CA TRP A 383 9.55 -20.02 -8.78
C TRP A 383 10.52 -20.21 -9.95
N LYS A 384 10.07 -20.05 -11.20
CA LYS A 384 10.90 -20.21 -12.40
C LYS A 384 11.70 -18.95 -12.74
N VAL A 385 11.39 -17.82 -12.10
CA VAL A 385 12.08 -16.53 -12.32
C VAL A 385 12.83 -16.03 -11.09
N VAL A 386 12.86 -16.78 -9.98
CA VAL A 386 13.56 -16.36 -8.76
C VAL A 386 15.06 -16.16 -9.02
N ASN A 387 15.57 -14.98 -8.67
CA ASN A 387 16.97 -14.58 -8.82
C ASN A 387 17.78 -14.93 -7.55
N TRP A 388 18.15 -16.20 -7.41
CA TRP A 388 18.95 -16.67 -6.27
C TRP A 388 20.27 -15.93 -6.03
N PRO A 389 21.03 -15.50 -7.07
CA PRO A 389 22.22 -14.67 -6.87
C PRO A 389 21.95 -13.39 -6.07
N TYR A 390 20.87 -12.65 -6.39
CA TYR A 390 20.51 -11.44 -5.65
C TYR A 390 20.07 -11.76 -4.22
N VAL A 391 19.25 -12.80 -4.02
CA VAL A 391 18.83 -13.25 -2.68
C VAL A 391 20.04 -13.64 -1.83
N SER A 392 21.03 -14.32 -2.42
CA SER A 392 22.27 -14.72 -1.75
C SER A 392 23.12 -13.52 -1.36
N GLN A 393 23.29 -12.53 -2.25
CA GLN A 393 24.00 -11.29 -1.93
C GLN A 393 23.35 -10.52 -0.78
N ARG A 394 22.01 -10.46 -0.79
CA ARG A 394 21.23 -9.82 0.26
C ARG A 394 21.35 -10.56 1.59
N TYR A 395 21.33 -11.89 1.56
CA TYR A 395 21.59 -12.74 2.73
C TYR A 395 23.00 -12.50 3.32
N GLU A 396 24.04 -12.43 2.48
CA GLU A 396 25.42 -12.15 2.93
C GLU A 396 25.56 -10.80 3.64
N SER A 397 24.76 -9.81 3.24
CA SER A 397 24.70 -8.52 3.93
C SER A 397 23.90 -8.62 5.22
N ALA A 398 22.73 -9.27 5.17
CA ALA A 398 21.82 -9.40 6.31
C ALA A 398 22.41 -10.21 7.46
N ARG A 399 23.10 -11.32 7.18
CA ARG A 399 23.67 -12.22 8.21
C ARG A 399 24.78 -11.58 9.05
N LYS A 400 25.29 -10.40 8.65
CA LYS A 400 26.22 -9.59 9.46
C LYS A 400 25.50 -8.83 10.56
N LEU A 401 24.20 -8.59 10.42
CA LEU A 401 23.33 -8.02 11.44
C LEU A 401 22.97 -9.13 12.43
N VAL A 402 23.56 -9.07 13.62
CA VAL A 402 23.40 -10.10 14.65
C VAL A 402 23.14 -9.41 15.98
N TRP A 403 22.01 -9.75 16.60
CA TRP A 403 21.69 -9.28 17.94
C TRP A 403 22.08 -10.32 19.00
N GLU A 404 22.09 -9.89 20.25
CA GLU A 404 22.17 -10.82 21.38
C GLU A 404 20.92 -11.72 21.39
N PRO A 405 21.07 -13.06 21.38
CA PRO A 405 19.94 -13.97 21.51
C PRO A 405 19.50 -14.00 22.97
N TYR A 406 18.19 -13.89 23.23
CA TYR A 406 17.59 -14.02 24.55
C TYR A 406 16.59 -15.18 24.57
#